data_AF-A0A7W1L5M1-F1
#
_entry.id   AF-A0A7W1L5M1-F1
#
_cell.length_a   1.000
_cell.length_b   1.000
_cell.length_c   1.000
_cell.angle_alpha   90.00
_cell.angle_beta   90.00
_cell.angle_gamma   90.00
#
_symmetry.space_group_name_H-M   'P 1'
#
loop_
_entity.id
_entity.type
_entity.pdbx_description
1 polymer ?
#
loop_
_entity_poly.entity_id
_entity_poly.type
_entity_poly.pdbx_seq_one_letter_code
_entity_poly.pdbx_strand_id
1 'polypeptide(L)'
;MAGAAFALVALLYVGFAPLREPPATMVAVLTDAQAEPSILISWTPAQAAKRQVSVRILTHPDMAPATAWEAWLLPADNTPPVSLGLITNDINQTLQVAEASARVLNRAIAIGVSVEPKGGSVTGRPTEPFLLKGRMLRF
;
A
#
# COMPACT_ATOMS: atom_id res chain seq x y z
N MET A 1 37.38 17.89 -35.28
CA MET A 1 36.02 18.50 -35.34
C MET A 1 34.89 17.60 -34.80
N ALA A 2 35.06 16.27 -34.70
CA ALA A 2 34.01 15.37 -34.19
C ALA A 2 33.64 15.54 -32.69
N GLY A 3 34.59 15.94 -31.83
CA GLY A 3 34.34 16.11 -30.39
C GLY A 3 33.44 17.30 -30.04
N ALA A 4 33.49 18.37 -30.84
CA ALA A 4 32.67 19.58 -30.61
C ALA A 4 31.18 19.33 -30.89
N ALA A 5 30.88 18.51 -31.91
CA ALA A 5 29.50 18.11 -32.22
C ALA A 5 28.89 17.20 -31.14
N PHE A 6 29.68 16.27 -30.60
CA PHE A 6 29.25 15.41 -29.50
C PHE A 6 28.95 16.19 -28.20
N ALA A 7 29.80 17.16 -27.87
CA ALA A 7 29.60 18.01 -26.68
C ALA A 7 28.32 18.85 -26.79
N LEU A 8 28.03 19.39 -27.98
CA LEU A 8 26.82 20.18 -28.23
C LEU A 8 25.55 19.34 -28.14
N VAL A 9 25.54 18.13 -28.72
CA VAL A 9 24.41 17.20 -28.63
C VAL A 9 24.16 16.74 -27.19
N ALA A 10 25.22 16.48 -26.42
CA ALA A 10 25.10 16.12 -25.01
C ALA A 10 24.52 17.27 -24.17
N LEU A 11 24.96 18.50 -24.40
CA LEU A 11 24.42 19.70 -23.73
C LEU A 11 22.95 19.94 -24.06
N LEU A 12 22.56 19.78 -25.32
CA LEU A 12 21.15 19.86 -25.74
C LEU A 12 20.32 18.74 -25.10
N TYR A 13 20.84 17.51 -25.07
CA TYR A 13 20.14 16.38 -24.44
C TYR A 13 19.93 16.60 -22.94
N VAL A 14 20.93 17.10 -22.20
CA VAL A 14 20.78 17.40 -20.76
C VAL A 14 19.83 18.58 -20.53
N GLY A 15 19.88 19.61 -21.38
CA GLY A 15 19.00 20.79 -21.28
C GLY A 15 17.52 20.50 -21.58
N PHE A 16 17.23 19.47 -22.38
CA PHE A 16 15.87 19.04 -22.74
C PHE A 16 15.44 17.71 -22.10
N ALA A 17 16.30 17.05 -21.31
CA ALA A 17 15.92 15.86 -20.59
C ALA A 17 14.82 16.23 -19.57
N PRO A 18 13.64 15.58 -19.61
CA PRO A 18 12.61 15.86 -18.64
C PRO A 18 13.12 15.52 -17.24
N LEU A 19 12.99 16.46 -16.29
CA LEU A 19 13.18 16.15 -14.89
C LEU A 19 12.18 15.05 -14.52
N ARG A 20 12.70 13.85 -14.23
CA ARG A 20 11.87 12.76 -13.74
C ARG A 20 11.47 13.10 -12.32
N GLU A 21 10.19 13.42 -12.12
CA GLU A 21 9.64 13.50 -10.77
C GLU A 21 9.88 12.16 -10.05
N PRO A 22 10.31 12.18 -8.77
CA PRO A 22 10.40 10.97 -7.98
C PRO A 22 9.07 10.21 -8.03
N PRO A 23 9.09 8.88 -8.20
CA PRO A 23 7.88 8.10 -8.28
C PRO A 23 7.11 8.21 -6.95
N ALA A 24 5.92 8.80 -7.00
CA ALA A 24 5.14 9.10 -5.80
C ALA A 24 4.80 7.83 -5.00
N THR A 25 5.10 7.83 -3.71
CA THR A 25 4.89 6.73 -2.77
C THR A 25 3.52 6.87 -2.10
N MET A 26 2.82 5.75 -1.98
CA MET A 26 1.54 5.65 -1.29
C MET A 26 1.80 5.20 0.15
N VAL A 27 1.22 5.91 1.12
CA VAL A 27 1.41 5.64 2.55
C VAL A 27 0.10 5.82 3.31
N ALA A 28 -0.26 4.87 4.16
CA ALA A 28 -1.34 5.00 5.13
C ALA A 28 -0.82 4.61 6.53
N VAL A 29 -1.03 5.50 7.49
CA VAL A 29 -0.88 5.20 8.91
C VAL A 29 -2.26 4.82 9.42
N LEU A 30 -2.40 3.60 9.91
CA LEU A 30 -3.63 3.05 10.42
C LEU A 30 -3.67 3.22 11.93
N THR A 31 -4.73 3.84 12.41
CA THR A 31 -4.96 4.07 13.83
C THR A 31 -6.14 3.24 14.32
N ASP A 32 -6.16 2.97 15.62
CA ASP A 32 -7.32 2.38 16.29
C ASP A 32 -8.42 3.43 16.58
N ALA A 33 -9.43 3.04 17.36
CA ALA A 33 -10.54 3.90 17.75
C ALA A 33 -10.12 5.06 18.67
N GLN A 34 -8.95 4.96 19.31
CA GLN A 34 -8.35 5.96 20.17
C GLN A 34 -7.40 6.90 19.40
N ALA A 35 -7.30 6.72 18.08
CA ALA A 35 -6.39 7.43 17.18
C ALA A 35 -4.89 7.13 17.44
N GLU A 36 -4.57 6.01 18.10
CA GLU A 36 -3.20 5.59 18.31
C GLU A 36 -2.65 4.85 17.07
N PRO A 37 -1.47 5.23 16.55
CA PRO A 37 -0.90 4.63 15.34
C PRO A 37 -0.42 3.21 15.61
N SER A 38 -0.97 2.24 14.87
CA SER A 38 -0.68 0.81 15.10
C SER A 38 0.00 0.13 13.91
N ILE A 39 -0.36 0.47 12.68
CA ILE A 39 0.21 -0.15 11.47
C ILE A 39 0.51 0.94 10.43
N LEU A 40 1.64 0.81 9.75
CA LEU A 40 1.97 1.57 8.55
C LEU A 40 1.86 0.64 7.34
N ILE A 41 1.09 1.04 6.33
CA ILE A 41 1.04 0.34 5.03
C ILE A 41 1.52 1.29 3.94
N SER A 42 2.43 0.84 3.10
CA SER A 42 2.99 1.67 2.04
C SER A 42 3.42 0.88 0.81
N TRP A 43 3.44 1.55 -0.34
CA TRP A 43 4.07 1.00 -1.54
C TRP A 43 4.57 2.11 -2.46
N THR A 44 5.70 1.83 -3.11
CA THR A 44 6.21 2.62 -4.22
C THR A 44 5.56 2.17 -5.54
N PRO A 45 5.62 2.97 -6.62
CA PRO A 45 5.17 2.54 -7.95
C PRO A 45 5.88 1.28 -8.46
N ALA A 46 7.16 1.11 -8.12
CA ALA A 46 7.93 -0.09 -8.45
C ALA A 46 7.42 -1.34 -7.72
N GLN A 47 7.03 -1.20 -6.45
CA GLN A 47 6.42 -2.28 -5.69
C GLN A 47 5.00 -2.58 -6.19
N ALA A 48 4.19 -1.57 -6.49
CA ALA A 48 2.87 -1.75 -7.07
C ALA A 48 2.91 -2.52 -8.40
N ALA A 49 3.89 -2.23 -9.26
CA ALA A 49 4.12 -2.98 -10.51
C ALA A 49 4.46 -4.46 -10.26
N LYS A 50 5.10 -4.77 -9.13
CA LYS A 50 5.38 -6.14 -8.67
C LYS A 50 4.24 -6.73 -7.82
N ARG A 51 3.14 -5.99 -7.63
CA ARG A 51 2.01 -6.32 -6.76
C ARG A 51 2.43 -6.55 -5.31
N GLN A 52 3.34 -5.70 -4.82
CA GLN A 52 3.89 -5.78 -3.48
C GLN A 52 3.44 -4.56 -2.66
N VAL A 53 3.06 -4.82 -1.42
CA VAL A 53 2.72 -3.80 -0.43
C VAL A 53 3.51 -4.07 0.83
N SER A 54 4.20 -3.06 1.34
CA SER A 54 4.91 -3.14 2.61
C SER A 54 3.96 -2.84 3.76
N VAL A 55 4.04 -3.65 4.80
CA VAL A 55 3.32 -3.47 6.07
C VAL A 55 4.36 -3.45 7.17
N ARG A 56 4.21 -2.47 8.07
CA ARG A 56 5.03 -2.35 9.26
C ARG A 56 4.15 -2.20 10.49
N ILE A 57 4.35 -3.09 11.45
CA ILE A 57 3.69 -3.08 12.75
C ILE A 57 4.43 -2.08 13.65
N LEU A 58 3.71 -1.11 14.22
CA LEU A 58 4.25 -0.04 15.06
C LEU A 58 4.03 -0.34 16.55
N THR A 59 2.84 -0.80 16.89
CA THR A 59 2.47 -1.38 18.17
C THR A 59 2.18 -2.86 17.95
N HIS A 60 2.37 -3.74 18.93
CA HIS A 60 2.06 -5.17 18.80
C HIS A 60 0.69 -5.46 19.40
N PRO A 61 -0.40 -5.30 18.65
CA PRO A 61 -1.72 -5.67 19.13
C PRO A 61 -1.83 -7.19 19.24
N ASP A 62 -2.51 -7.66 20.29
CA ASP A 62 -2.76 -9.07 20.48
C ASP A 62 -3.76 -9.58 19.42
N MET A 63 -3.30 -10.41 18.49
CA MET A 63 -4.18 -11.17 17.60
C MET A 63 -4.83 -12.31 18.38
N ALA A 64 -6.16 -12.29 18.50
CA ALA A 64 -6.90 -13.33 19.21
C ALA A 64 -6.65 -14.73 18.61
N PRO A 65 -6.60 -15.80 19.43
CA PRO A 65 -6.42 -17.16 18.94
C PRO A 65 -7.44 -17.52 17.87
N ALA A 66 -7.00 -18.26 16.85
CA ALA A 66 -7.84 -18.70 15.73
C ALA A 66 -8.51 -17.57 14.90
N THR A 67 -7.99 -16.34 15.00
CA THR A 67 -8.34 -15.24 14.09
C THR A 67 -7.18 -14.93 13.13
N ALA A 68 -7.47 -14.19 12.08
CA ALA A 68 -6.49 -13.58 11.20
C ALA A 68 -6.81 -12.09 11.05
N TRP A 69 -5.82 -11.27 10.76
CA TRP A 69 -6.04 -9.88 10.37
C TRP A 69 -5.91 -9.79 8.87
N GLU A 70 -6.82 -9.07 8.24
CA GLU A 70 -6.83 -8.87 6.80
C GLU A 70 -6.80 -7.39 6.49
N ALA A 71 -5.91 -6.99 5.58
CA ALA A 71 -5.82 -5.63 5.08
C ALA A 71 -6.74 -5.46 3.88
N TRP A 72 -7.34 -4.28 3.78
CA TRP A 72 -8.31 -3.95 2.74
C TRP A 72 -7.99 -2.59 2.14
N LEU A 73 -8.05 -2.50 0.81
CA LEU A 73 -8.18 -1.24 0.09
C LEU A 73 -9.60 -0.74 0.23
N LEU A 74 -9.74 0.55 0.50
CA LEU A 74 -11.01 1.26 0.42
C LEU A 74 -10.93 2.24 -0.75
N PRO A 75 -11.50 1.89 -1.91
CA PRO A 75 -11.60 2.81 -3.04
C PRO A 75 -12.60 3.94 -2.77
N ALA A 76 -12.61 4.95 -3.64
CA ALA A 76 -13.67 5.95 -3.65
C ALA A 76 -15.04 5.33 -4.05
N ASP A 77 -16.11 6.10 -3.80
CA ASP A 77 -17.43 5.92 -4.41
C ASP A 77 -18.21 4.64 -4.04
N ASN A 78 -18.31 4.32 -2.74
CA ASN A 78 -19.07 3.16 -2.22
C ASN A 78 -18.66 1.80 -2.83
N THR A 79 -17.52 1.73 -3.50
CA THR A 79 -16.96 0.47 -3.97
C THR A 79 -16.67 -0.41 -2.75
N PRO A 80 -17.05 -1.71 -2.77
CA PRO A 80 -16.75 -2.61 -1.67
C PRO A 80 -15.25 -2.65 -1.35
N PRO A 81 -14.86 -2.83 -0.09
CA PRO A 81 -13.46 -3.04 0.28
C PRO A 81 -12.85 -4.21 -0.48
N VAL A 82 -11.60 -4.05 -0.92
CA VAL A 82 -10.88 -5.06 -1.71
C VAL A 82 -9.72 -5.61 -0.90
N SER A 83 -9.69 -6.91 -0.68
CA SER A 83 -8.62 -7.55 0.10
C SER A 83 -7.23 -7.31 -0.50
N LEU A 84 -6.28 -6.95 0.36
CA LEU A 84 -4.84 -6.90 0.11
C LEU A 84 -4.12 -8.17 0.58
N GLY A 85 -4.77 -8.96 1.42
CA GLY A 85 -4.22 -10.16 2.02
C GLY A 85 -4.05 -10.05 3.53
N LEU A 86 -3.59 -11.16 4.11
CA LEU A 86 -3.47 -11.33 5.55
C LEU A 86 -2.20 -10.69 6.09
N ILE A 87 -2.33 -10.10 7.29
CA ILE A 87 -1.23 -9.53 8.06
C ILE A 87 -0.81 -10.55 9.14
N THR A 88 0.50 -10.72 9.31
CA THR A 88 1.10 -11.50 10.41
C THR A 88 1.59 -10.57 11.53
N ASN A 89 2.08 -11.16 12.62
CA ASN A 89 2.72 -10.41 13.72
C ASN A 89 4.16 -9.97 13.42
N ASP A 90 4.67 -10.22 12.21
CA ASP A 90 6.03 -9.82 11.85
C ASP A 90 6.13 -8.30 11.74
N ILE A 91 7.13 -7.70 12.40
CA ILE A 91 7.31 -6.24 12.46
C ILE A 91 7.34 -5.61 11.07
N ASN A 92 8.07 -6.23 10.14
CA ASN A 92 8.11 -5.80 8.73
C ASN A 92 7.74 -6.98 7.85
N GLN A 93 6.77 -6.78 6.98
CA GLN A 93 6.28 -7.81 6.08
C GLN A 93 5.92 -7.21 4.72
N THR A 94 5.95 -8.05 3.69
CA THR A 94 5.54 -7.68 2.33
C THR A 94 4.38 -8.56 1.92
N LEU A 95 3.25 -7.95 1.65
CA LEU A 95 2.07 -8.62 1.11
C LEU A 95 2.23 -8.77 -0.40
N GLN A 96 2.08 -10.00 -0.89
CA GLN A 96 1.95 -10.28 -2.31
C GLN A 96 0.47 -10.17 -2.68
N VAL A 97 0.11 -9.06 -3.32
CA VAL A 97 -1.26 -8.70 -3.64
C VAL A 97 -1.74 -9.48 -4.86
N ALA A 98 -2.98 -9.98 -4.80
CA ALA A 98 -3.63 -10.65 -5.93
C ALA A 98 -3.75 -9.69 -7.13
N GLU A 99 -3.73 -10.24 -8.34
CA GLU A 99 -3.72 -9.42 -9.56
C GLU A 99 -4.95 -8.50 -9.67
N ALA A 100 -6.14 -9.00 -9.29
CA ALA A 100 -7.37 -8.22 -9.30
C ALA A 100 -7.29 -7.00 -8.37
N SER A 101 -6.80 -7.19 -7.15
CA SER A 101 -6.61 -6.12 -6.17
C SER A 101 -5.53 -5.12 -6.59
N ALA A 102 -4.46 -5.60 -7.24
CA ALA A 102 -3.37 -4.75 -7.70
C ALA A 102 -3.83 -3.70 -8.73
N ARG A 103 -4.83 -4.02 -9.56
CA ARG A 103 -5.39 -3.08 -10.56
C ARG A 103 -6.06 -1.85 -9.94
N VAL A 104 -6.42 -1.93 -8.66
CA VAL A 104 -7.11 -0.85 -7.94
C VAL A 104 -6.28 -0.24 -6.81
N LEU A 105 -5.03 -0.68 -6.59
CA LEU A 105 -4.12 -0.13 -5.57
C LEU A 105 -4.04 1.40 -5.62
N ASN A 106 -3.80 1.95 -6.81
CA ASN A 106 -3.65 3.39 -7.01
C ASN A 106 -4.96 4.19 -6.89
N ARG A 107 -6.10 3.52 -6.69
CA ARG A 107 -7.42 4.15 -6.48
C ARG A 107 -7.83 4.18 -5.01
N ALA A 108 -7.00 3.64 -4.11
CA ALA A 108 -7.30 3.61 -2.69
C ALA A 108 -7.26 5.02 -2.10
N ILE A 109 -8.34 5.38 -1.41
CA ILE A 109 -8.42 6.63 -0.62
C ILE A 109 -8.16 6.35 0.87
N ALA A 110 -8.28 5.09 1.29
CA ALA A 110 -7.99 4.63 2.64
C ALA A 110 -7.64 3.14 2.65
N ILE A 111 -7.10 2.70 3.79
CA ILE A 111 -6.83 1.31 4.13
C ILE A 111 -7.54 1.00 5.44
N GLY A 112 -8.05 -0.23 5.55
CA GLY A 112 -8.66 -0.76 6.76
C GLY A 112 -8.09 -2.12 7.08
N VAL A 113 -8.10 -2.48 8.36
CA VAL A 113 -7.79 -3.83 8.84
C VAL A 113 -8.95 -4.31 9.68
N SER A 114 -9.43 -5.51 9.38
CA SER A 114 -10.48 -6.18 10.15
C SER A 114 -9.97 -7.48 10.76
N VAL A 115 -10.68 -7.93 11.79
CA VAL A 115 -10.50 -9.27 12.34
C VAL A 115 -11.34 -10.24 11.52
N GLU A 116 -10.72 -11.33 11.11
CA GLU A 116 -11.30 -12.35 10.25
C GLU A 116 -11.19 -13.73 10.92
N PRO A 117 -12.02 -14.70 10.50
CA PRO A 117 -11.78 -16.10 10.81
C PRO A 117 -10.38 -16.55 10.38
N LYS A 118 -9.88 -17.63 10.98
CA LYS A 118 -8.61 -18.24 10.57
C LYS A 118 -8.59 -18.47 9.05
N GLY A 119 -7.61 -17.87 8.37
CA GLY A 119 -7.47 -17.95 6.92
C GLY A 119 -8.05 -16.77 6.14
N GLY A 120 -8.69 -15.80 6.81
CA GLY A 120 -9.24 -14.59 6.19
C GLY A 120 -10.75 -14.63 5.99
N SER A 121 -11.28 -13.60 5.36
CA SER A 121 -12.71 -13.49 5.09
C SER A 121 -13.17 -14.56 4.10
N VAL A 122 -14.24 -15.28 4.45
CA VAL A 122 -14.85 -16.31 3.59
C VAL A 122 -15.72 -15.67 2.49
N THR A 123 -16.24 -14.47 2.72
CA THR A 123 -17.23 -13.83 1.84
C THR A 123 -16.61 -12.85 0.82
N GLY A 124 -15.32 -12.56 0.95
CA GLY A 124 -14.64 -11.49 0.21
C GLY A 124 -15.00 -10.09 0.70
N ARG A 125 -15.51 -9.97 1.93
CA ARG A 125 -15.85 -8.70 2.60
C ARG A 125 -15.38 -8.77 4.05
N PRO A 126 -15.02 -7.63 4.67
CA PRO A 126 -14.66 -7.61 6.09
C PRO A 126 -15.75 -8.27 6.95
N THR A 127 -15.37 -9.21 7.82
CA THR A 127 -16.33 -9.90 8.71
C THR A 127 -16.87 -8.95 9.78
N GLU A 128 -16.01 -8.09 10.31
CA GLU A 128 -16.32 -7.11 11.34
C GLU A 128 -15.99 -5.68 10.85
N PRO A 129 -16.51 -4.63 11.53
CA PRO A 129 -16.01 -3.28 11.32
C PRO A 129 -14.48 -3.21 11.42
N PHE A 130 -13.88 -2.26 10.71
CA PHE A 130 -12.44 -2.12 10.72
C PHE A 130 -11.94 -1.78 12.13
N LEU A 131 -11.03 -2.61 12.64
CA LEU A 131 -10.30 -2.40 13.89
C LEU A 131 -9.32 -1.23 13.74
N LEU A 132 -8.63 -1.17 12.59
CA LEU A 132 -7.71 -0.09 12.26
C LEU A 132 -8.08 0.53 10.92
N LYS A 133 -7.90 1.85 10.79
CA LYS A 133 -8.15 2.55 9.54
C LYS A 133 -7.19 3.72 9.36
N GLY A 134 -6.82 4.00 8.11
CA GLY A 134 -5.93 5.09 7.77
C GLY A 134 -6.26 5.67 6.40
N ARG A 135 -6.20 7.00 6.26
CA ARG A 135 -6.30 7.64 4.94
C ARG A 135 -5.04 7.37 4.14
N MET A 136 -5.20 7.13 2.84
CA MET A 136 -4.09 7.00 1.92
C MET A 136 -3.54 8.39 1.56
N LEU A 137 -2.23 8.55 1.71
CA LEU A 137 -1.48 9.75 1.36
C LEU A 137 -0.51 9.42 0.22
N ARG A 138 -0.25 10.42 -0.62
CA ARG A 138 0.65 10.33 -1.77
C ARG A 138 1.76 11.37 -1.58
N PHE A 139 3.02 10.92 -1.58
CA PHE A 139 4.21 11.76 -1.37
C PHE A 139 5.21 11.58 -2.50
#